data_AF-A0A1Y1MZ02-F1
#
_entry.id   AF-A0A1Y1MZ02-F1
#
_cell.length_a   1.000
_cell.length_b   1.000
_cell.length_c   1.000
_cell.angle_alpha   90.00
_cell.angle_beta   90.00
_cell.angle_gamma   90.00
#
_symmetry.space_group_name_H-M   'P 1'
#
loop_
_entity.id
_entity.type
_entity.pdbx_description
1 polymer ?
#
loop_
_entity_poly.entity_id
_entity_poly.type
_entity_poly.pdbx_seq_one_letter_code
_entity_poly.pdbx_strand_id
1 'polypeptide(L)'
;IFFYLLDAAVVNAYCIYKLLDLPKITAKDFRRAVINGLLAKQLVSRKRRSSNAIPRTLIQVKKSKPFIPPEVRLCSSKHQPARSSRRRCALCSTKAKQVRTDWICSVCQVPLCLSKKKSCFQKYHIN
;
A
#
# COMPACT_ATOMS: atom_id res chain seq x y z
N ILE A 1 -1.00 -31.81 -6.76
CA ILE A 1 -1.11 -31.35 -8.16
C ILE A 1 -1.43 -29.85 -8.29
N PHE A 2 -2.45 -29.32 -7.60
CA PHE A 2 -2.86 -27.91 -7.70
C PHE A 2 -1.74 -26.88 -7.40
N PHE A 3 -1.06 -27.01 -6.26
CA PHE A 3 0.01 -26.08 -5.88
C PHE A 3 1.20 -26.11 -6.86
N TYR A 4 1.50 -27.30 -7.37
CA TYR A 4 2.53 -27.47 -8.40
C TYR A 4 2.17 -26.74 -9.70
N LEU A 5 0.92 -26.86 -10.16
CA LEU A 5 0.44 -26.14 -11.34
C LEU A 5 0.53 -24.62 -11.14
N LEU A 6 0.19 -24.13 -9.94
CA LEU A 6 0.25 -22.72 -9.61
C LEU A 6 1.69 -22.20 -9.60
N ASP A 7 2.63 -22.94 -8.99
CA ASP A 7 4.06 -22.58 -9.02
C ASP A 7 4.62 -22.62 -10.45
N ALA A 8 4.27 -23.63 -11.25
CA ALA A 8 4.69 -23.74 -12.65
C ALA A 8 4.15 -22.57 -13.48
N ALA A 9 2.88 -22.18 -13.31
CA ALA A 9 2.29 -21.04 -14.00
C ALA A 9 3.01 -19.72 -13.65
N VAL A 10 3.35 -19.51 -12.38
CA VAL A 10 4.07 -18.30 -11.93
C VAL A 10 5.50 -18.27 -12.48
N VAL A 11 6.20 -19.41 -12.55
CA VAL A 11 7.54 -19.49 -13.14
C VAL A 11 7.48 -19.26 -14.65
N ASN A 12 6.54 -19.87 -15.35
CA ASN A 12 6.36 -19.68 -16.80
C ASN A 12 6.04 -18.21 -17.13
N ALA A 13 5.17 -17.57 -16.35
CA ALA A 13 4.89 -16.15 -16.49
C ALA A 13 6.14 -15.26 -16.28
N TYR A 14 7.02 -15.64 -15.35
CA TYR A 14 8.29 -14.94 -15.14
C TYR A 14 9.29 -15.14 -16.30
N CYS A 15 9.31 -16.32 -16.91
CA CYS A 15 10.09 -16.56 -18.13
C CYS A 15 9.61 -15.66 -19.27
N ILE A 16 8.29 -15.57 -19.50
CA ILE A 16 7.70 -14.67 -20.50
C ILE A 16 8.06 -13.21 -20.18
N TYR A 17 7.97 -12.79 -18.92
CA TYR A 17 8.34 -11.44 -18.49
C TYR A 17 9.79 -11.09 -18.88
N LYS A 18 10.73 -12.03 -18.74
CA LYS A 18 12.12 -11.84 -19.17
C LYS A 18 12.28 -11.77 -20.68
N LEU A 19 11.50 -12.54 -21.43
CA LEU A 19 11.54 -12.55 -22.90
C LEU A 19 11.04 -11.23 -23.50
N LEU A 20 10.12 -10.54 -22.82
CA LEU A 20 9.58 -9.24 -23.24
C LEU A 20 10.52 -8.05 -22.96
N ASP A 21 11.78 -8.31 -22.55
CA ASP A 21 12.80 -7.31 -22.17
C ASP A 21 12.27 -6.21 -21.23
N LEU A 22 11.40 -6.62 -20.31
CA LEU A 22 10.86 -5.75 -19.26
C LEU A 22 11.92 -5.46 -18.19
N PRO A 23 11.71 -4.44 -17.33
CA PRO A 23 12.67 -4.06 -16.30
C PRO A 23 13.18 -5.26 -15.51
N LYS A 24 14.50 -5.38 -15.37
CA LYS A 24 15.11 -6.52 -14.67
C LYS A 24 14.68 -6.51 -13.20
N ILE A 25 13.81 -7.46 -12.83
CA ILE A 25 13.38 -7.71 -11.46
C ILE A 25 13.74 -9.14 -11.05
N THR A 26 13.89 -9.36 -9.75
CA THR A 26 14.15 -10.71 -9.24
C THR A 26 12.88 -11.56 -9.30
N ALA A 27 13.02 -12.90 -9.36
CA ALA A 27 11.87 -13.81 -9.33
C ALA A 27 11.02 -13.62 -8.05
N LYS A 28 11.66 -13.24 -6.94
CA LYS A 28 11.01 -12.93 -5.67
C LYS A 28 10.13 -11.69 -5.77
N ASP A 29 10.65 -10.62 -6.37
CA ASP A 29 9.92 -9.37 -6.52
C ASP A 29 8.78 -9.50 -7.53
N PHE A 30 8.98 -10.28 -8.60
CA PHE A 30 7.91 -10.65 -9.53
C PHE A 30 6.77 -11.40 -8.82
N ARG A 31 7.08 -12.44 -8.03
CA ARG A 31 6.08 -13.15 -7.23
C ARG A 31 5.31 -12.20 -6.31
N ARG A 32 6.01 -11.26 -5.65
CA ARG A 32 5.37 -10.25 -4.80
C ARG A 32 4.45 -9.32 -5.59
N ALA A 33 4.84 -8.90 -6.80
CA ALA A 33 4.03 -8.07 -7.67
C ALA A 33 2.72 -8.78 -8.08
N VAL A 34 2.82 -10.05 -8.50
CA VAL A 34 1.65 -10.88 -8.83
C VAL A 34 0.67 -10.98 -7.65
N ILE A 35 1.19 -11.27 -6.45
CA ILE A 35 0.37 -11.34 -5.23
C ILE A 35 -0.33 -10.00 -4.96
N ASN A 36 0.41 -8.89 -5.05
CA ASN A 36 -0.16 -7.56 -4.83
C ASN A 36 -1.26 -7.24 -5.85
N GLY A 37 -1.05 -7.53 -7.14
CA GLY A 37 -2.03 -7.33 -8.21
C GLY A 37 -3.33 -8.09 -7.99
N LEU A 38 -3.23 -9.37 -7.62
CA LEU A 38 -4.40 -10.22 -7.37
C LEU A 38 -5.17 -9.76 -6.12
N LEU A 39 -4.45 -9.40 -5.05
CA LEU A 39 -5.07 -9.03 -3.78
C LEU A 39 -5.48 -7.55 -3.70
N ALA A 40 -4.98 -6.67 -4.57
CA ALA A 40 -5.23 -5.22 -4.51
C ALA A 40 -6.73 -4.89 -4.41
N LYS A 41 -7.57 -5.52 -5.25
CA LYS A 41 -9.02 -5.30 -5.24
C LYS A 41 -9.69 -5.81 -3.95
N GLN A 42 -9.29 -6.98 -3.46
CA GLN A 42 -9.83 -7.56 -2.23
C GLN A 42 -9.40 -6.81 -0.98
N LEU A 43 -8.16 -6.31 -0.92
CA LEU A 43 -7.67 -5.49 0.19
C LEU A 43 -8.41 -4.15 0.28
N VAL A 44 -8.74 -3.54 -0.86
CA VAL A 44 -9.54 -2.30 -0.92
C VAL A 44 -11.01 -2.55 -0.51
N SER A 45 -11.60 -3.69 -0.93
CA SER A 45 -13.00 -4.04 -0.61
C SER A 45 -13.20 -4.50 0.85
N ARG A 46 -12.35 -5.42 1.33
CA ARG A 46 -12.48 -6.03 2.67
C ARG A 46 -12.30 -5.01 3.79
N LYS A 47 -11.53 -3.95 3.56
CA LYS A 47 -11.33 -2.86 4.53
C LYS A 47 -12.53 -1.93 4.65
N ARG A 48 -13.42 -1.84 3.64
CA ARG A 48 -14.70 -1.12 3.74
C ARG A 48 -15.71 -1.84 4.65
N ARG A 49 -15.60 -3.16 4.80
CA ARG A 49 -16.48 -3.98 5.66
C ARG A 49 -15.92 -4.23 7.07
N SER A 50 -14.66 -3.88 7.31
CA SER A 50 -13.93 -4.20 8.55
C SER A 50 -13.61 -2.96 9.38
N SER A 51 -14.59 -2.09 9.63
CA SER A 51 -14.44 -1.08 10.68
C SER A 51 -14.69 -1.64 12.09
N ASN A 52 -15.39 -2.78 12.24
CA ASN A 52 -15.92 -3.20 13.54
C ASN A 52 -15.54 -4.62 14.05
N ALA A 53 -14.73 -5.42 13.34
CA ALA A 53 -14.60 -6.86 13.68
C ALA A 53 -13.18 -7.46 13.57
N ILE A 54 -12.16 -6.82 14.17
CA ILE A 54 -10.88 -7.51 14.40
C ILE A 54 -10.65 -7.62 15.92
N PRO A 55 -10.56 -8.84 16.49
CA PRO A 55 -10.21 -9.02 17.90
C PRO A 55 -8.82 -8.43 18.16
N ARG A 56 -8.69 -7.69 19.27
CA ARG A 56 -7.48 -6.96 19.69
C ARG A 56 -6.28 -7.85 20.06
N THR A 57 -6.31 -9.15 19.77
CA THR A 57 -5.34 -10.14 20.28
C THR A 57 -4.09 -10.35 19.41
N LEU A 58 -4.04 -9.80 18.20
CA LEU A 58 -2.81 -9.83 17.40
C LEU A 58 -1.93 -8.65 17.81
N ILE A 59 -0.79 -8.96 18.44
CA ILE A 59 0.30 -8.03 18.71
C ILE A 59 0.58 -7.25 17.42
N GLN A 60 0.10 -6.02 17.35
CA GLN A 60 0.34 -5.15 16.21
C GLN A 60 1.82 -4.78 16.24
N VAL A 61 2.63 -5.53 15.48
CA VAL A 61 4.00 -5.14 15.17
C VAL A 61 3.92 -3.71 14.65
N LYS A 62 4.39 -2.74 15.45
CA LYS A 62 4.43 -1.32 15.09
C LYS A 62 5.44 -1.14 13.96
N LYS A 63 5.04 -1.51 12.74
CA LYS A 63 5.79 -1.18 11.53
C LYS A 63 5.83 0.34 11.46
N SER A 64 7.05 0.89 11.38
CA SER A 64 7.33 2.33 11.39
C SER A 64 6.52 3.09 10.32
N LYS A 65 6.17 2.43 9.21
CA LYS A 65 5.20 2.91 8.20
C LYS A 65 4.48 1.71 7.56
N PRO A 66 3.15 1.76 7.34
CA PRO A 66 2.46 0.74 6.54
C PRO A 66 3.02 0.75 5.11
N PHE A 67 3.36 -0.42 4.58
CA PHE A 67 3.67 -0.59 3.15
C PHE A 67 2.35 -0.64 2.38
N ILE A 68 2.19 0.25 1.39
CA ILE A 68 1.03 0.26 0.51
C ILE A 68 1.50 -0.04 -0.91
N PRO A 69 0.93 -1.05 -1.59
CA PRO A 69 1.26 -1.34 -2.98
C PRO A 69 1.06 -0.12 -3.88
N PRO A 70 1.95 0.15 -4.85
CA PRO A 70 1.85 1.30 -5.74
C PRO A 70 0.55 1.31 -6.54
N GLU A 71 0.03 0.15 -6.93
CA GLU A 71 -1.27 -0.01 -7.60
C GLU A 71 -2.45 0.55 -6.80
N VAL A 72 -2.40 0.39 -5.47
CA VAL A 72 -3.43 0.92 -4.56
C VAL A 72 -3.18 2.41 -4.31
N ARG A 73 -1.92 2.82 -4.22
CA ARG A 73 -1.50 4.18 -3.87
C ARG A 73 -1.70 5.20 -5.01
N LEU A 74 -1.56 4.76 -6.25
CA LEU A 74 -1.67 5.54 -7.49
C LEU A 74 -3.07 5.42 -8.11
N CYS A 75 -4.04 4.83 -7.41
CA CYS A 75 -5.41 4.71 -7.89
C CYS A 75 -6.13 6.08 -7.79
N SER A 76 -5.96 6.90 -8.81
CA SER A 76 -6.23 8.34 -8.83
C SER A 76 -7.61 8.77 -8.31
N SER A 77 -8.66 7.97 -8.50
CA SER A 77 -10.04 8.37 -8.20
C SER A 77 -10.57 8.00 -6.81
N LYS A 78 -9.83 7.19 -6.01
CA LYS A 78 -10.39 6.64 -4.76
C LYS A 78 -9.89 7.31 -3.48
N HIS A 79 -8.86 8.15 -3.55
CA HIS A 79 -8.19 8.70 -2.38
C HIS A 79 -8.88 9.96 -1.84
N GLN A 80 -9.63 9.83 -0.75
CA GLN A 80 -10.26 10.96 -0.06
C GLN A 80 -9.60 11.20 1.30
N PRO A 81 -9.31 12.45 1.69
CA PRO A 81 -8.91 12.78 3.05
C PRO A 81 -10.07 12.58 4.04
N ALA A 82 -9.77 11.92 5.16
CA ALA A 82 -10.68 11.73 6.29
C ALA A 82 -10.04 12.26 7.57
N ARG A 83 -10.86 12.60 8.57
CA ARG A 83 -10.39 13.03 9.89
C ARG A 83 -9.95 11.83 10.71
N SER A 84 -8.83 11.95 11.41
CA SER A 84 -8.31 10.93 12.34
C SER A 84 -7.72 11.57 13.59
N SER A 85 -7.29 10.73 14.53
CA SER A 85 -6.44 11.20 15.63
C SER A 85 -5.15 11.83 15.12
N ARG A 86 -4.58 12.73 15.92
CA ARG A 86 -3.35 13.47 15.60
C ARG A 86 -2.16 12.53 15.49
N ARG A 87 -1.68 12.29 14.26
CA ARG A 87 -0.61 11.33 13.94
C ARG A 87 0.54 12.00 13.19
N ARG A 88 1.73 11.38 13.17
CA ARG A 88 2.89 11.88 12.41
C ARG A 88 2.67 11.69 10.92
N CYS A 89 2.92 12.73 10.12
CA CYS A 89 2.84 12.66 8.66
C CYS A 89 3.86 11.66 8.11
N ALA A 90 3.44 10.71 7.28
CA ALA A 90 4.33 9.68 6.76
C ALA A 90 5.38 10.21 5.76
N LEU A 91 5.08 11.32 5.09
CA LEU A 91 5.95 11.91 4.07
C LEU A 91 6.97 12.89 4.65
N CYS A 92 6.52 13.88 5.43
CA CYS A 92 7.39 14.98 5.88
C CYS A 92 7.83 14.89 7.35
N SER A 93 7.32 13.94 8.14
CA SER A 93 7.80 13.77 9.52
C SER A 93 9.08 12.95 9.53
N THR A 94 10.11 13.50 10.16
CA THR A 94 11.38 12.81 10.43
C THR A 94 11.56 12.61 11.94
N LYS A 95 12.64 11.93 12.37
CA LYS A 95 12.97 11.80 13.81
C LYS A 95 13.29 13.17 14.42
N ALA A 96 14.06 14.00 13.71
CA ALA A 96 14.45 15.35 14.14
C ALA A 96 13.29 16.34 14.08
N LYS A 97 12.44 16.28 13.04
CA LYS A 97 11.30 17.20 12.88
C LYS A 97 9.99 16.43 12.85
N GLN A 98 9.34 16.37 14.00
CA GLN A 98 8.03 15.73 14.13
C GLN A 98 6.93 16.63 13.57
N VAL A 99 6.38 16.26 12.41
CA VAL A 99 5.23 16.95 11.83
C VAL A 99 4.00 16.09 12.04
N ARG A 100 2.97 16.65 12.67
CA ARG A 100 1.71 15.95 12.93
C ARG A 100 0.55 16.49 12.09
N THR A 101 -0.44 15.65 11.86
CA THR A 101 -1.65 15.93 11.09
C THR A 101 -2.81 15.12 11.64
N ASP A 102 -4.01 15.66 11.45
CA ASP A 102 -5.27 15.02 11.82
C ASP A 102 -5.99 14.45 10.60
N TRP A 103 -5.29 14.41 9.46
CA TRP A 103 -5.80 13.95 8.18
C TRP A 103 -5.18 12.61 7.81
N ILE A 104 -6.01 11.69 7.33
CA ILE A 104 -5.62 10.36 6.87
C ILE A 104 -6.23 10.09 5.49
N CYS A 105 -5.51 9.39 4.62
CA CYS A 105 -6.10 8.89 3.38
C CYS A 105 -7.06 7.73 3.69
N SER A 106 -8.32 7.82 3.24
CA SER A 106 -9.36 6.80 3.49
C SER A 106 -8.98 5.41 2.94
N VAL A 107 -8.26 5.38 1.81
CA VAL A 107 -7.83 4.14 1.15
C VAL A 107 -6.50 3.64 1.71
N CYS A 108 -5.45 4.48 1.68
CA CYS A 108 -4.11 4.06 2.09
C CYS A 108 -3.95 3.97 3.62
N GLN A 109 -4.82 4.61 4.39
CA GLN A 109 -4.75 4.70 5.85
C GLN A 109 -3.40 5.27 6.33
N VAL A 110 -2.88 6.22 5.56
CA VAL A 110 -1.64 6.94 5.84
C VAL A 110 -1.95 8.37 6.28
N PRO A 111 -1.42 8.81 7.44
CA PRO A 111 -1.54 10.19 7.86
C PRO A 111 -0.68 11.11 6.97
N LEU A 112 -1.32 12.08 6.32
CA LEU A 112 -0.67 13.00 5.37
C LEU A 112 -1.14 14.42 5.61
N CYS A 113 -0.20 15.38 5.56
CA CYS A 113 -0.56 16.78 5.72
C CYS A 113 -1.44 17.27 4.56
N LEU A 114 -2.53 17.93 4.93
CA LEU A 114 -3.44 18.66 4.06
C LEU A 114 -3.52 20.11 4.58
N SER A 115 -2.63 20.98 4.13
CA SER A 115 -2.58 22.38 4.55
C SER A 115 -2.04 23.25 3.43
N LYS A 116 -2.38 24.55 3.40
CA LYS A 116 -1.92 25.51 2.36
C LYS A 116 -0.40 25.47 2.13
N LYS A 117 0.39 25.32 3.22
CA LYS A 117 1.86 25.26 3.17
C LYS A 117 2.43 23.87 2.85
N LYS A 118 1.64 22.79 2.92
CA LYS A 118 2.12 21.40 2.85
C LYS A 118 1.15 20.54 2.02
N SER A 119 1.53 20.24 0.79
CA SER A 119 0.80 19.37 -0.15
C SER A 119 1.22 17.89 -0.07
N CYS A 120 1.44 17.37 1.14
CA CYS A 120 1.93 15.99 1.31
C CYS A 120 0.94 14.94 0.81
N PHE A 121 -0.37 15.21 0.91
CA PHE A 121 -1.40 14.33 0.39
C PHE A 121 -1.25 14.11 -1.11
N GLN A 122 -1.16 15.20 -1.88
CA GLN A 122 -1.01 15.15 -3.33
C GLN A 122 0.30 14.47 -3.75
N LYS A 123 1.44 14.87 -3.15
CA LYS A 123 2.76 14.29 -3.48
C LYS A 123 2.81 12.77 -3.28
N TYR A 124 2.08 12.24 -2.29
CA TYR A 124 2.07 10.81 -1.99
C TYR A 124 1.25 9.97 -2.98
N HIS A 125 0.29 10.58 -3.69
CA HIS A 125 -0.61 9.90 -4.63
C HIS A 125 -0.23 10.13 -6.10
N ILE A 126 0.73 11.02 -6.37
CA ILE A 126 1.25 11.30 -7.72
C ILE A 126 2.59 10.58 -7.98
N ASN A 127 3.48 10.50 -6.98
CA ASN A 127 4.81 9.86 -7.08
C ASN A 127 4.79 8.50 -6.41
#